data_AF-A0A831Y0L1-F1
#
_entry.id   AF-A0A831Y0L1-F1
#
_cell.length_a   1.000
_cell.length_b   1.000
_cell.length_c   1.000
_cell.angle_alpha   90.00
_cell.angle_beta   90.00
_cell.angle_gamma   90.00
#
_symmetry.space_group_name_H-M   'P 1'
#
loop_
_entity.id
_entity.type
_entity.pdbx_description
1 polymer ?
#
loop_
_entity_poly.entity_id
_entity_poly.type
_entity_poly.pdbx_seq_one_letter_code
_entity_poly.pdbx_strand_id
1 'polypeptide(L)'
;MRMTNRDEFVWHRHPEAERYVVEHLDELVTAMPAVNGLAQRLAEHTNTRLIDWLDHLIVADGDRARGELADLGFQMEEVEVEAGDTVYHHPGTILPRIVLRNRARSAGTTLGAAVQVEDASHFLMTHHLTASVEGSILGPYRRAVAWQNGDLALLVVERRGHDGFVPTDTVPRQASRYLAAFERWATRPRDFEDEREGMAHTLELARLLVSDLGAGRAAWVAFAAERAHWERRNKAGQVQKTRQDTLGLGWANHDHHTFRSSRS
;
A
#
# COMPACT_ATOMS: atom_id res chain seq x y z
N MET A 1 40.15 5.79 19.78
CA MET A 1 38.84 5.97 20.43
C MET A 1 37.76 5.46 19.47
N ARG A 2 37.34 4.20 19.61
CA ARG A 2 36.27 3.60 18.80
C ARG A 2 34.98 3.68 19.63
N MET A 3 34.08 4.60 19.28
CA MET A 3 32.69 4.53 19.73
C MET A 3 31.96 3.59 18.77
N THR A 4 31.88 2.31 19.14
CA THR A 4 30.91 1.38 18.56
C THR A 4 29.77 1.25 19.55
N ASN A 5 28.84 2.20 19.53
CA ASN A 5 27.53 1.97 20.12
C ASN A 5 26.63 1.50 18.97
N ARG A 6 26.54 0.18 18.78
CA ARG A 6 25.42 -0.41 18.05
C ARG A 6 24.30 -0.46 19.07
N ASP A 7 23.46 0.56 19.11
CA ASP A 7 22.24 0.48 19.90
C ASP A 7 21.47 -0.76 19.41
N GLU A 8 21.25 -1.68 20.33
CA GLU A 8 20.55 -2.94 20.09
C GLU A 8 19.10 -2.59 19.73
N PHE A 9 18.67 -2.91 18.51
CA PHE A 9 17.30 -2.61 18.08
C PHE A 9 16.33 -3.55 18.81
N VAL A 10 15.62 -3.01 19.82
CA VAL A 10 14.62 -3.75 20.58
C VAL A 10 13.24 -3.57 19.92
N TRP A 11 12.63 -4.67 19.47
CA TRP A 11 11.26 -4.67 18.99
C TRP A 11 10.29 -4.48 20.16
N HIS A 12 9.73 -3.28 20.29
CA HIS A 12 8.69 -2.99 21.27
C HIS A 12 7.30 -3.24 20.69
N ARG A 13 6.35 -3.59 21.56
CA ARG A 13 4.93 -3.62 21.20
C ARG A 13 4.34 -2.23 21.40
N HIS A 14 3.46 -1.81 20.50
CA HIS A 14 2.81 -0.50 20.53
C HIS A 14 1.28 -0.64 20.57
N PRO A 15 0.71 -1.28 21.62
CA PRO A 15 -0.72 -1.60 21.67
C PRO A 15 -1.62 -0.37 21.71
N GLU A 16 -1.15 0.74 22.27
CA GLU A 16 -1.91 1.99 22.34
C GLU A 16 -2.02 2.65 20.96
N ALA A 17 -0.95 2.63 20.17
CA ALA A 17 -0.95 3.12 18.78
C ALA A 17 -1.79 2.22 17.87
N GLU A 18 -1.74 0.90 18.05
CA GLU A 18 -2.62 -0.04 17.33
C GLU A 18 -4.10 0.22 17.68
N ARG A 19 -4.42 0.38 18.97
CA ARG A 19 -5.78 0.68 19.42
C ARG A 19 -6.30 1.99 18.83
N TYR A 20 -5.48 3.04 18.77
CA TYR A 20 -5.85 4.30 18.12
C TYR A 20 -6.29 4.09 16.65
N VAL A 21 -5.53 3.30 15.88
CA VAL A 21 -5.89 2.96 14.50
C VAL A 21 -7.20 2.16 14.44
N VAL A 22 -7.36 1.17 15.32
CA VAL A 22 -8.56 0.32 15.37
C VAL A 22 -9.80 1.13 15.73
N GLU A 23 -9.73 2.02 16.71
CA GLU A 23 -10.87 2.85 17.14
C GLU A 23 -11.37 3.76 16.01
N HIS A 24 -10.47 4.43 15.29
CA HIS A 24 -10.84 5.22 14.11
C HIS A 24 -11.44 4.37 12.97
N LEU A 25 -10.91 3.16 12.75
CA LEU A 25 -11.44 2.25 11.74
C LEU A 25 -12.83 1.73 12.14
N ASP A 26 -13.06 1.43 13.41
CA ASP A 26 -14.34 0.95 13.94
C ASP A 26 -15.44 2.02 13.86
N GLU A 27 -15.10 3.30 14.10
CA GLU A 27 -16.01 4.43 13.86
C GLU A 27 -16.50 4.45 12.40
N LEU A 28 -15.57 4.29 11.45
CA LEU A 28 -15.89 4.25 10.02
C LEU A 28 -16.77 3.05 9.67
N VAL A 29 -16.40 1.86 10.12
CA VAL A 29 -17.13 0.61 9.87
C VAL A 29 -18.55 0.68 10.42
N THR A 30 -18.71 1.21 11.64
CA THR A 30 -20.01 1.39 12.29
C THR A 30 -20.90 2.37 11.52
N ALA A 31 -20.32 3.47 11.03
CA ALA A 31 -21.05 4.49 10.31
C ALA A 31 -21.36 4.14 8.84
N MET A 32 -20.66 3.17 8.24
CA MET A 32 -20.74 2.90 6.80
C MET A 32 -21.09 1.42 6.50
N PRO A 33 -22.38 1.09 6.25
CA PRO A 33 -22.80 -0.29 5.99
C PRO A 33 -22.06 -1.00 4.87
N ALA A 34 -21.69 -0.28 3.80
CA ALA A 34 -20.91 -0.83 2.70
C ALA A 34 -19.49 -1.27 3.14
N VAL A 35 -18.86 -0.49 4.02
CA VAL A 35 -17.53 -0.77 4.58
C VAL A 35 -17.60 -1.96 5.54
N ASN A 36 -18.64 -2.02 6.39
CA ASN A 36 -18.91 -3.19 7.23
C ASN A 36 -19.12 -4.46 6.40
N GLY A 37 -19.89 -4.38 5.31
CA GLY A 37 -20.08 -5.49 4.38
C GLY A 37 -18.77 -5.97 3.75
N LEU A 38 -17.87 -5.05 3.39
CA LEU A 38 -16.52 -5.40 2.94
C LEU A 38 -15.72 -6.11 4.04
N ALA A 39 -15.72 -5.59 5.27
CA ALA A 39 -15.01 -6.17 6.41
C ALA A 39 -15.45 -7.61 6.73
N GLN A 40 -16.77 -7.86 6.70
CA GLN A 40 -17.33 -9.21 6.87
C GLN A 40 -16.87 -10.16 5.77
N ARG A 41 -16.97 -9.73 4.51
CA ARG A 41 -16.54 -10.55 3.37
C ARG A 41 -15.05 -10.83 3.36
N LEU A 42 -14.21 -9.87 3.79
CA LEU A 42 -12.78 -10.07 3.97
C LEU A 42 -12.50 -11.24 4.93
N ALA A 43 -13.14 -11.22 6.10
CA ALA A 43 -12.99 -12.29 7.09
C ALA A 43 -13.45 -13.65 6.53
N GLU A 44 -14.61 -13.69 5.89
CA GLU A 44 -15.21 -14.92 5.34
C GLU A 44 -14.41 -15.51 4.17
N HIS A 45 -13.99 -14.69 3.21
CA HIS A 45 -13.45 -15.17 1.93
C HIS A 45 -11.93 -15.25 1.91
N THR A 46 -11.26 -14.42 2.69
CA THR A 46 -9.79 -14.30 2.67
C THR A 46 -9.12 -14.60 4.00
N ASN A 47 -9.90 -14.72 5.09
CA ASN A 47 -9.39 -14.86 6.46
C ASN A 47 -8.42 -13.72 6.84
N THR A 48 -8.73 -12.50 6.37
CA THR A 48 -8.00 -11.27 6.71
C THR A 48 -8.98 -10.23 7.24
N ARG A 49 -8.45 -9.25 7.98
CA ARG A 49 -9.22 -8.14 8.57
C ARG A 49 -9.06 -6.91 7.68
N LEU A 50 -10.01 -5.97 7.77
CA LEU A 50 -9.94 -4.70 7.01
C LEU A 50 -8.66 -3.91 7.30
N ILE A 51 -8.19 -3.90 8.56
CA ILE A 51 -6.94 -3.24 8.95
C ILE A 51 -5.71 -3.79 8.23
N ASP A 52 -5.72 -5.07 7.83
CA ASP A 52 -4.60 -5.71 7.12
C ASP A 52 -4.48 -5.19 5.66
N TRP A 53 -5.50 -4.48 5.16
CA TRP A 53 -5.52 -3.86 3.82
C TRP A 53 -5.44 -2.34 3.88
N LEU A 54 -5.31 -1.77 5.07
CA LEU A 54 -5.38 -0.32 5.26
C LEU A 54 -4.07 0.34 4.80
N ASP A 55 -4.18 1.24 3.83
CA ASP A 55 -3.08 2.09 3.37
C ASP A 55 -2.85 3.22 4.37
N HIS A 56 -3.92 3.96 4.68
CA HIS A 56 -3.90 5.06 5.63
C HIS A 56 -5.28 5.37 6.22
N LEU A 57 -5.28 6.01 7.38
CA LEU A 57 -6.43 6.70 7.96
C LEU A 57 -6.38 8.19 7.63
N ILE A 58 -7.55 8.82 7.60
CA ILE A 58 -7.70 10.26 7.40
C ILE A 58 -8.42 10.82 8.63
N VAL A 59 -7.77 11.73 9.35
CA VAL A 59 -8.27 12.31 10.60
C VAL A 59 -8.26 13.84 10.49
N ALA A 60 -9.23 14.50 11.09
CA ALA A 60 -9.28 15.96 11.13
C ALA A 60 -8.09 16.52 11.91
N ASP A 61 -7.35 17.44 11.29
CA ASP A 61 -6.17 18.06 11.87
C ASP A 61 -6.51 18.99 13.06
N GLY A 62 -5.53 19.21 13.93
CA GLY A 62 -5.53 20.18 15.02
C GLY A 62 -4.62 19.75 16.18
N ASP A 63 -4.38 20.66 17.12
CA ASP A 63 -3.41 20.48 18.22
C ASP A 63 -3.64 19.19 19.02
N ARG A 64 -4.91 18.85 19.26
CA ARG A 64 -5.29 17.60 19.94
C ARG A 64 -4.81 16.37 19.16
N ALA A 65 -5.14 16.28 17.87
CA ALA A 65 -4.76 15.14 17.03
C ALA A 65 -3.22 15.03 16.91
N ARG A 66 -2.54 16.16 16.75
CA ARG A 66 -1.07 16.21 16.69
C ARG A 66 -0.43 15.76 18.00
N GLY A 67 -1.00 16.17 19.14
CA GLY A 67 -0.57 15.75 20.48
C GLY A 67 -0.77 14.25 20.69
N GLU A 68 -1.96 13.73 20.40
CA GLU A 68 -2.27 12.28 20.50
C GLU A 68 -1.30 11.44 19.64
N LEU A 69 -1.05 11.84 18.39
CA LEU A 69 -0.09 11.15 17.53
C LEU A 69 1.34 11.18 18.09
N ALA A 70 1.79 12.33 18.60
CA ALA A 70 3.11 12.46 19.20
C ALA A 70 3.27 11.59 20.45
N ASP A 71 2.27 11.58 21.34
CA ASP A 71 2.24 10.75 22.55
C ASP A 71 2.27 9.24 22.22
N LEU A 72 1.62 8.85 21.12
CA LEU A 72 1.60 7.48 20.61
C LEU A 72 2.87 7.09 19.82
N GLY A 73 3.82 8.01 19.65
CA GLY A 73 5.10 7.76 18.98
C GLY A 73 5.06 7.87 17.46
N PHE A 74 3.98 8.40 16.87
CA PHE A 74 3.96 8.74 15.45
C PHE A 74 4.84 9.97 15.16
N GLN A 75 5.46 9.96 13.99
CA GLN A 75 6.35 11.01 13.52
C GLN A 75 5.89 11.51 12.16
N MET A 76 5.98 12.83 11.95
CA MET A 76 5.68 13.42 10.65
C MET A 76 6.61 12.85 9.57
N GLU A 77 6.03 12.46 8.45
CA GLU A 77 6.73 11.94 7.28
C GLU A 77 6.75 13.02 6.18
N GLU A 78 7.93 13.40 5.72
CA GLU A 78 8.07 14.38 4.62
C GLU A 78 7.84 13.69 3.28
N VAL A 79 6.57 13.67 2.85
CA VAL A 79 6.11 13.09 1.57
C VAL A 79 5.15 14.02 0.86
N GLU A 80 5.00 13.82 -0.45
CA GLU A 80 4.01 14.56 -1.24
C GLU A 80 2.59 14.25 -0.75
N VAL A 81 1.83 15.28 -0.39
CA VAL A 81 0.46 15.19 0.13
C VAL A 81 -0.32 16.43 -0.32
N GLU A 82 -1.65 16.37 -0.27
CA GLU A 82 -2.52 17.50 -0.61
C GLU A 82 -2.17 18.75 0.21
N ALA A 83 -2.37 19.93 -0.39
CA ALA A 83 -2.02 21.19 0.26
C ALA A 83 -2.78 21.37 1.59
N GLY A 84 -2.03 21.52 2.68
CA GLY A 84 -2.56 21.67 4.03
C GLY A 84 -2.75 20.36 4.81
N ASP A 85 -2.61 19.20 4.16
CA ASP A 85 -2.58 17.91 4.83
C ASP A 85 -1.15 17.60 5.32
N THR A 86 -1.02 16.75 6.34
CA THR A 86 0.27 16.24 6.83
C THR A 86 0.20 14.73 7.05
N VAL A 87 1.30 14.02 6.82
CA VAL A 87 1.36 12.56 6.95
C VAL A 87 2.20 12.17 8.15
N TYR A 88 1.75 11.16 8.88
CA TYR A 88 2.43 10.60 10.03
C TYR A 88 2.61 9.09 9.88
N HIS A 89 3.79 8.59 10.27
CA HIS A 89 4.12 7.17 10.32
C HIS A 89 4.65 6.81 11.71
N HIS A 90 4.54 5.53 12.09
CA HIS A 90 5.10 5.05 13.34
C HIS A 90 6.43 4.32 13.06
N PRO A 91 7.60 4.79 13.55
CA PRO A 91 8.90 4.20 13.22
C PRO A 91 9.17 2.86 13.93
N GLY A 92 8.51 2.62 15.08
CA GLY A 92 8.71 1.41 15.89
C GLY A 92 7.86 0.20 15.50
N THR A 93 6.91 0.34 14.58
CA THR A 93 6.03 -0.77 14.15
C THR A 93 5.41 -0.48 12.78
N ILE A 94 4.97 -1.51 12.08
CA ILE A 94 4.26 -1.35 10.80
C ILE A 94 2.79 -1.10 11.11
N LEU A 95 2.40 0.18 11.11
CA LEU A 95 1.02 0.64 11.18
C LEU A 95 0.66 1.41 9.90
N PRO A 96 -0.64 1.48 9.55
CA PRO A 96 -1.10 2.38 8.49
C PRO A 96 -0.68 3.82 8.76
N ARG A 97 -0.44 4.59 7.69
CA ARG A 97 -0.13 6.02 7.85
C ARG A 97 -1.37 6.77 8.34
N ILE A 98 -1.15 7.89 9.03
CA ILE A 98 -2.21 8.81 9.42
C ILE A 98 -2.06 10.09 8.62
N VAL A 99 -3.07 10.44 7.84
CA VAL A 99 -3.18 11.71 7.15
C VAL A 99 -4.00 12.65 8.02
N LEU A 100 -3.36 13.67 8.59
CA LEU A 100 -4.07 14.77 9.21
C LEU A 100 -4.51 15.74 8.13
N ARG A 101 -5.83 15.88 7.98
CA ARG A 101 -6.46 16.71 6.96
C ARG A 101 -7.01 18.00 7.55
N ASN A 102 -6.58 19.12 7.00
CA ASN A 102 -7.01 20.44 7.42
C ASN A 102 -8.44 20.73 6.89
N ARG A 103 -9.45 20.32 7.68
CA ARG A 103 -10.86 20.67 7.47
C ARG A 103 -11.45 21.27 8.74
N ALA A 104 -12.43 22.17 8.57
CA ALA A 104 -13.18 22.81 9.66
C ALA A 104 -14.09 21.80 10.41
N ARG A 105 -13.48 20.85 11.13
CA ARG A 105 -14.12 19.84 11.98
C ARG A 105 -13.39 19.81 13.32
N SER A 106 -13.99 19.15 14.31
CA SER A 106 -13.32 18.92 15.59
C SER A 106 -12.06 18.10 15.38
N ALA A 107 -10.91 18.62 15.81
CA ALA A 107 -9.63 17.95 15.72
C ALA A 107 -9.69 16.52 16.29
N GLY A 108 -9.09 15.56 15.59
CA GLY A 108 -9.08 14.14 15.97
C GLY A 108 -10.30 13.35 15.49
N THR A 109 -11.27 13.97 14.78
CA THR A 109 -12.42 13.23 14.25
C THR A 109 -12.02 12.40 13.03
N THR A 110 -12.49 11.15 12.93
CA THR A 110 -12.34 10.32 11.73
C THR A 110 -13.01 10.99 10.52
N LEU A 111 -12.26 11.14 9.43
CA LEU A 111 -12.76 11.65 8.14
C LEU A 111 -12.81 10.56 7.07
N GLY A 112 -12.06 9.48 7.24
CA GLY A 112 -12.06 8.39 6.29
C GLY A 112 -10.90 7.44 6.47
N ALA A 113 -10.84 6.49 5.56
CA ALA A 113 -9.79 5.50 5.47
C ALA A 113 -9.56 5.15 4.00
N ALA A 114 -8.39 4.60 3.70
CA ALA A 114 -8.07 4.17 2.36
C ALA A 114 -7.55 2.73 2.39
N VAL A 115 -8.14 1.86 1.57
CA VAL A 115 -7.67 0.48 1.40
C VAL A 115 -6.74 0.39 0.19
N GLN A 116 -5.63 -0.31 0.34
CA GLN A 116 -4.73 -0.58 -0.77
C GLN A 116 -5.28 -1.71 -1.63
N VAL A 117 -5.26 -1.52 -2.95
CA VAL A 117 -5.69 -2.50 -3.96
C VAL A 117 -4.65 -2.60 -5.07
N GLU A 118 -4.59 -3.75 -5.75
CA GLU A 118 -3.67 -3.94 -6.87
C GLU A 118 -4.11 -3.13 -8.09
N ASP A 119 -5.43 -3.06 -8.31
CA ASP A 119 -6.07 -2.32 -9.38
C ASP A 119 -7.43 -1.76 -8.87
N ALA A 120 -7.55 -0.45 -8.78
CA ALA A 120 -8.74 0.26 -8.35
C ALA A 120 -9.87 0.14 -9.37
N SER A 121 -9.57 0.09 -10.67
CA SER A 121 -10.62 -0.15 -11.68
C SER A 121 -11.24 -1.54 -11.49
N HIS A 122 -10.41 -2.57 -11.20
CA HIS A 122 -10.89 -3.91 -10.88
C HIS A 122 -11.72 -3.92 -9.59
N PHE A 123 -11.27 -3.24 -8.53
CA PHE A 123 -12.06 -3.10 -7.31
C PHE A 123 -13.43 -2.48 -7.59
N LEU A 124 -13.46 -1.32 -8.26
CA LEU A 124 -14.71 -0.62 -8.57
C LEU A 124 -15.65 -1.49 -9.42
N MET A 125 -15.12 -2.22 -10.40
CA MET A 125 -15.89 -3.17 -11.21
C MET A 125 -16.50 -4.28 -10.34
N THR A 126 -15.71 -4.91 -9.46
CA THR A 126 -16.15 -6.01 -8.58
C THR A 126 -17.26 -5.59 -7.61
N HIS A 127 -17.29 -4.32 -7.20
CA HIS A 127 -18.31 -3.78 -6.30
C HIS A 127 -19.39 -2.97 -7.04
N HIS A 128 -19.42 -3.00 -8.37
CA HIS A 128 -20.38 -2.28 -9.22
C HIS A 128 -20.43 -0.77 -8.98
N LEU A 129 -19.26 -0.16 -8.71
CA LEU A 129 -19.09 1.25 -8.44
C LEU A 129 -18.67 1.99 -9.72
N THR A 130 -19.16 3.22 -9.90
CA THR A 130 -18.90 4.07 -11.07
C THR A 130 -17.97 5.25 -10.77
N ALA A 131 -17.27 5.20 -9.63
CA ALA A 131 -16.35 6.26 -9.23
C ALA A 131 -15.23 6.46 -10.27
N SER A 132 -14.79 7.69 -10.44
CA SER A 132 -13.64 7.99 -11.30
C SER A 132 -12.34 7.73 -10.55
N VAL A 133 -11.37 7.12 -11.25
CA VAL A 133 -10.02 6.92 -10.70
C VAL A 133 -9.16 8.12 -11.04
N GLU A 134 -8.72 8.83 -10.01
CA GLU A 134 -7.75 9.92 -10.10
C GLU A 134 -6.33 9.37 -10.31
N GLY A 135 -5.52 10.10 -11.08
CA GLY A 135 -4.16 9.72 -11.44
C GLY A 135 -4.09 8.91 -12.74
N SER A 136 -2.99 9.08 -13.47
CA SER A 136 -2.81 8.46 -14.79
C SER A 136 -2.78 6.94 -14.72
N ILE A 137 -3.26 6.29 -15.78
CA ILE A 137 -3.19 4.82 -15.95
C ILE A 137 -1.75 4.35 -15.76
N LEU A 138 -1.57 3.31 -14.94
CA LEU A 138 -0.25 2.77 -14.52
C LEU A 138 0.65 3.79 -13.80
N GLY A 139 0.07 4.90 -13.34
CA GLY A 139 0.73 5.90 -12.51
C GLY A 139 1.27 5.33 -11.19
N PRO A 140 2.16 6.08 -10.53
CA PRO A 140 2.78 5.69 -9.25
C PRO A 140 1.77 5.63 -8.10
N TYR A 141 0.79 6.54 -8.09
CA TYR A 141 -0.28 6.61 -7.11
C TYR A 141 -1.58 6.96 -7.82
N ARG A 142 -2.62 6.14 -7.60
CA ARG A 142 -3.97 6.36 -8.12
C ARG A 142 -4.96 6.11 -7.00
N ARG A 143 -6.08 6.83 -6.99
CA ARG A 143 -7.13 6.63 -5.98
C ARG A 143 -8.53 6.82 -6.55
N ALA A 144 -9.52 6.28 -5.86
CA ALA A 144 -10.91 6.59 -6.09
C ALA A 144 -11.67 6.59 -4.75
N VAL A 145 -12.73 7.39 -4.65
CA VAL A 145 -13.67 7.31 -3.53
C VAL A 145 -14.65 6.17 -3.82
N ALA A 146 -14.50 5.04 -3.13
CA ALA A 146 -15.35 3.87 -3.34
C ALA A 146 -16.73 4.06 -2.71
N TRP A 147 -16.75 4.52 -1.45
CA TRP A 147 -17.98 4.81 -0.73
C TRP A 147 -17.85 6.10 0.07
N GLN A 148 -18.97 6.81 0.22
CA GLN A 148 -19.06 8.04 1.00
C GLN A 148 -20.35 8.04 1.83
N ASN A 149 -20.27 8.50 3.07
CA ASN A 149 -21.41 8.75 3.94
C ASN A 149 -21.22 10.09 4.66
N GLY A 150 -21.88 11.15 4.17
CA GLY A 150 -21.61 12.51 4.61
C GLY A 150 -20.15 12.89 4.37
N ASP A 151 -19.44 13.20 5.45
CA ASP A 151 -18.02 13.57 5.40
C ASP A 151 -17.07 12.37 5.46
N LEU A 152 -17.56 11.19 5.85
CA LEU A 152 -16.78 9.96 5.89
C LEU A 152 -16.61 9.38 4.50
N ALA A 153 -15.40 8.96 4.17
CA ALA A 153 -15.10 8.29 2.91
C ALA A 153 -14.24 7.03 3.12
N LEU A 154 -14.55 5.98 2.36
CA LEU A 154 -13.60 4.91 2.10
C LEU A 154 -13.03 5.10 0.69
N LEU A 155 -11.72 5.29 0.63
CA LEU A 155 -10.97 5.35 -0.62
C LEU A 155 -10.37 3.98 -0.95
N VAL A 156 -10.13 3.76 -2.24
CA VAL A 156 -9.29 2.67 -2.75
C VAL A 156 -8.06 3.27 -3.40
N VAL A 157 -6.90 2.65 -3.19
CA VAL A 157 -5.60 3.21 -3.57
C VAL A 157 -4.76 2.18 -4.28
N GLU A 158 -4.23 2.53 -5.44
CA GLU A 158 -3.17 1.78 -6.11
C GLU A 158 -1.83 2.47 -5.87
N ARG A 159 -0.86 1.75 -5.32
CA ARG A 159 0.52 2.19 -5.21
C ARG A 159 1.42 1.35 -6.09
N ARG A 160 2.29 2.00 -6.85
CA ARG A 160 3.32 1.36 -7.67
C ARG A 160 4.68 1.95 -7.32
N GLY A 161 5.19 1.60 -6.13
CA GLY A 161 6.50 2.05 -5.65
C GLY A 161 6.58 3.55 -5.42
N HIS A 162 5.58 4.12 -4.74
CA HIS A 162 5.45 5.54 -4.45
C HIS A 162 4.91 5.77 -3.05
N ASP A 163 5.55 6.69 -2.34
CA ASP A 163 5.31 6.94 -0.92
C ASP A 163 4.39 8.17 -0.69
N GLY A 164 4.20 9.02 -1.69
CA GLY A 164 3.29 10.17 -1.64
C GLY A 164 1.80 9.79 -1.75
N PHE A 165 0.93 10.77 -1.54
CA PHE A 165 -0.52 10.61 -1.35
C PHE A 165 -1.35 11.41 -2.36
N VAL A 166 -0.69 11.99 -3.36
CA VAL A 166 -1.30 12.80 -4.42
C VAL A 166 -1.31 12.00 -5.73
N PRO A 167 -2.46 11.84 -6.39
CA PRO A 167 -2.53 11.22 -7.70
C PRO A 167 -1.67 11.97 -8.72
N THR A 168 -0.78 11.24 -9.40
CA THR A 168 0.14 11.85 -10.36
C THR A 168 -0.43 11.78 -11.77
N ASP A 169 -0.51 12.92 -12.43
CA ASP A 169 -0.74 12.99 -13.88
C ASP A 169 0.58 12.83 -14.62
N THR A 170 0.69 11.78 -15.43
CA THR A 170 1.89 11.42 -16.18
C THR A 170 1.59 11.36 -17.67
N VAL A 171 2.57 11.76 -18.48
CA VAL A 171 2.46 11.64 -19.94
C VAL A 171 2.38 10.16 -20.37
N PRO A 172 1.66 9.81 -21.45
CA PRO A 172 1.46 8.42 -21.90
C PRO A 172 2.75 7.60 -22.07
N ARG A 173 3.87 8.25 -22.42
CA ARG A 173 5.20 7.63 -22.53
C ARG A 173 5.62 6.91 -21.24
N GLN A 174 5.22 7.38 -20.06
CA GLN A 174 5.58 6.75 -18.78
C GLN A 174 4.89 5.39 -18.59
N ALA A 175 3.65 5.24 -19.04
CA ALA A 175 2.96 3.96 -19.04
C ALA A 175 3.67 2.94 -19.95
N SER A 176 4.10 3.37 -21.15
CA SER A 176 4.88 2.51 -22.05
C SER A 176 6.22 2.09 -21.45
N ARG A 177 6.94 2.99 -20.77
CA ARG A 177 8.21 2.66 -20.07
C ARG A 177 7.99 1.64 -18.96
N TYR A 178 6.93 1.82 -18.16
CA TYR A 178 6.57 0.85 -17.12
C TYR A 178 6.31 -0.54 -17.69
N LEU A 179 5.50 -0.65 -18.75
CA LEU A 179 5.19 -1.94 -19.38
C LEU A 179 6.45 -2.58 -19.97
N ALA A 180 7.30 -1.81 -20.65
CA ALA A 180 8.56 -2.29 -21.18
C ALA A 180 9.52 -2.78 -20.08
N ALA A 181 9.60 -2.09 -18.94
CA ALA A 181 10.40 -2.51 -17.80
C ALA A 181 9.87 -3.82 -17.19
N PHE A 182 8.55 -3.95 -17.06
CA PHE A 182 7.92 -5.18 -16.59
C PHE A 182 8.23 -6.36 -17.52
N GLU A 183 8.08 -6.16 -18.83
CA GLU A 183 8.42 -7.19 -19.83
C GLU A 183 9.88 -7.62 -19.73
N ARG A 184 10.82 -6.66 -19.66
CA ARG A 184 12.26 -6.95 -19.51
C ARG A 184 12.55 -7.77 -18.25
N TRP A 185 11.97 -7.41 -17.11
CA TRP A 185 12.17 -8.15 -15.86
C TRP A 185 11.52 -9.53 -15.90
N ALA A 186 10.29 -9.62 -16.41
CA ALA A 186 9.52 -10.85 -16.51
C ALA A 186 10.20 -11.88 -17.42
N THR A 187 10.86 -11.43 -18.50
CA THR A 187 11.50 -12.29 -19.51
C THR A 187 12.98 -12.57 -19.25
N ARG A 188 13.57 -12.04 -18.17
CA ARG A 188 15.00 -12.27 -17.88
C ARG A 188 15.33 -13.78 -17.78
N PRO A 189 16.53 -14.21 -18.19
CA PRO A 189 17.00 -15.56 -17.91
C PRO A 189 16.99 -15.82 -16.41
N ARG A 190 16.61 -17.04 -16.03
CA ARG A 190 16.54 -17.49 -14.62
C ARG A 190 17.31 -18.78 -14.38
N ASP A 191 17.72 -19.44 -15.45
CA ASP A 191 18.49 -20.67 -15.44
C ASP A 191 19.90 -20.33 -15.92
N PHE A 192 20.88 -20.54 -15.07
CA PHE A 192 22.29 -20.25 -15.29
C PHE A 192 23.11 -21.40 -14.74
N GLU A 193 24.18 -21.80 -15.44
CA GLU A 193 25.10 -22.81 -14.93
C GLU A 193 25.91 -22.29 -13.73
N ASP A 194 26.28 -20.99 -13.74
CA ASP A 194 26.92 -20.30 -12.62
C ASP A 194 25.95 -19.32 -11.94
N GLU A 195 25.65 -19.57 -10.67
CA GLU A 195 24.82 -18.69 -9.83
C GLU A 195 25.34 -17.25 -9.77
N ARG A 196 26.66 -17.05 -9.85
CA ARG A 196 27.28 -15.71 -9.81
C ARG A 196 26.97 -14.92 -11.07
N GLU A 197 26.93 -15.58 -12.22
CA GLU A 197 26.54 -14.97 -13.49
C GLU A 197 25.06 -14.55 -13.43
N GLY A 198 24.19 -15.43 -12.93
CA GLY A 198 22.77 -15.12 -12.76
C GLY A 198 22.52 -13.93 -11.81
N MET A 199 23.28 -13.85 -10.72
CA MET A 199 23.25 -12.71 -9.80
C MET A 199 23.74 -11.43 -10.48
N ALA A 200 24.87 -11.48 -11.20
CA ALA A 200 25.42 -10.32 -11.90
C ALA A 200 24.43 -9.77 -12.95
N HIS A 201 23.85 -10.65 -13.77
CA HIS A 201 22.85 -10.29 -14.77
C HIS A 201 21.60 -9.66 -14.12
N THR A 202 21.11 -10.24 -13.01
CA THR A 202 19.94 -9.70 -12.29
C THR A 202 20.23 -8.33 -11.69
N LEU A 203 21.41 -8.11 -11.12
CA LEU A 203 21.83 -6.81 -10.57
C LEU A 203 22.00 -5.76 -11.67
N GLU A 204 22.54 -6.13 -12.83
CA GLU A 204 22.65 -5.23 -13.97
C GLU A 204 21.27 -4.78 -14.45
N LEU A 205 20.34 -5.72 -14.63
CA LEU A 205 18.97 -5.41 -15.02
C LEU A 205 18.26 -4.52 -13.99
N ALA A 206 18.47 -4.77 -12.69
CA ALA A 206 17.91 -3.93 -11.63
C ALA A 206 18.44 -2.49 -11.73
N ARG A 207 19.74 -2.29 -11.95
CA ARG A 207 20.33 -0.96 -12.14
C ARG A 207 19.78 -0.25 -13.38
N LEU A 208 19.57 -0.97 -14.47
CA LEU A 208 18.94 -0.42 -15.68
C LEU A 208 17.52 0.07 -15.40
N LEU A 209 16.71 -0.71 -14.68
CA LEU A 209 15.35 -0.31 -14.30
C LEU A 209 15.36 0.89 -13.35
N VAL A 210 16.28 0.93 -12.37
CA VAL A 210 16.43 2.07 -11.46
C VAL A 210 16.79 3.34 -12.23
N SER A 211 17.70 3.24 -13.21
CA SER A 211 18.09 4.39 -14.05
C SER A 211 16.94 4.88 -14.93
N ASP A 212 16.04 4.00 -15.36
CA ASP A 212 14.91 4.37 -16.22
C ASP A 212 13.73 4.92 -15.41
N LEU A 213 13.35 4.26 -14.32
CA LEU A 213 12.10 4.51 -13.60
C LEU A 213 12.25 5.16 -12.23
N GLY A 214 13.47 5.22 -11.68
CA GLY A 214 13.71 5.48 -10.27
C GLY A 214 13.56 4.24 -9.39
N ALA A 215 14.12 4.30 -8.19
CA ALA A 215 14.27 3.12 -7.32
C ALA A 215 12.94 2.48 -6.89
N GLY A 216 11.97 3.29 -6.43
CA GLY A 216 10.67 2.77 -5.96
C GLY A 216 9.90 2.04 -7.05
N ARG A 217 9.78 2.66 -8.23
CA ARG A 217 9.11 2.06 -9.41
C ARG A 217 9.84 0.83 -9.93
N ALA A 218 11.17 0.85 -9.99
CA ALA A 218 11.96 -0.30 -10.39
C ALA A 218 11.77 -1.49 -9.44
N ALA A 219 11.84 -1.25 -8.14
CA ALA A 219 11.58 -2.27 -7.13
C ALA A 219 10.16 -2.83 -7.28
N TRP A 220 9.15 -1.97 -7.40
CA TRP A 220 7.77 -2.40 -7.64
C TRP A 220 7.64 -3.31 -8.86
N VAL A 221 8.22 -2.92 -10.01
CA VAL A 221 8.18 -3.72 -11.24
C VAL A 221 8.81 -5.09 -11.02
N ALA A 222 9.98 -5.13 -10.38
CA ALA A 222 10.67 -6.38 -10.06
C ALA A 222 9.79 -7.29 -9.18
N PHE A 223 9.27 -6.76 -8.07
CA PHE A 223 8.40 -7.50 -7.15
C PHE A 223 7.10 -7.98 -7.81
N ALA A 224 6.46 -7.14 -8.63
CA ALA A 224 5.23 -7.50 -9.34
C ALA A 224 5.48 -8.64 -10.34
N ALA A 225 6.57 -8.57 -11.11
CA ALA A 225 6.91 -9.61 -12.07
C ALA A 225 7.34 -10.93 -11.39
N GLU A 226 8.07 -10.87 -10.27
CA GLU A 226 8.39 -12.07 -9.48
C GLU A 226 7.14 -12.71 -8.88
N ARG A 227 6.21 -11.89 -8.39
CA ARG A 227 4.94 -12.38 -7.84
C ARG A 227 4.10 -13.07 -8.91
N ALA A 228 4.01 -12.48 -10.09
CA ALA A 228 3.32 -13.10 -11.23
C ALA A 228 3.96 -14.42 -11.66
N HIS A 229 5.30 -14.50 -11.65
CA HIS A 229 6.01 -15.74 -11.95
C HIS A 229 5.74 -16.83 -10.90
N TRP A 230 5.84 -16.47 -9.62
CA TRP A 230 5.59 -17.37 -8.49
C TRP A 230 4.14 -17.89 -8.47
N GLU A 231 3.15 -17.00 -8.59
CA GLU A 231 1.72 -17.34 -8.58
C GLU A 231 1.39 -18.37 -9.66
N ARG A 232 1.91 -18.21 -10.88
CA ARG A 232 1.70 -19.17 -11.97
C ARG A 232 2.18 -20.59 -11.66
N ARG A 233 3.12 -20.75 -10.74
CA ARG A 233 3.74 -22.04 -10.36
C ARG A 233 3.28 -22.53 -8.98
N ASN A 234 2.59 -21.70 -8.20
CA ASN A 234 2.21 -22.01 -6.83
C ASN A 234 0.69 -22.12 -6.69
N LYS A 235 0.19 -23.35 -6.46
CA LYS A 235 -1.26 -23.60 -6.36
C LYS A 235 -1.90 -22.87 -5.17
N ALA A 236 -1.22 -22.77 -4.04
CA ALA A 236 -1.73 -22.05 -2.87
C ALA A 236 -1.84 -20.54 -3.17
N GLY A 237 -0.83 -19.96 -3.82
CA GLY A 237 -0.83 -18.58 -4.28
C GLY A 237 -1.99 -18.29 -5.23
N GLN A 238 -2.27 -19.17 -6.19
CA GLN A 238 -3.42 -19.03 -7.10
C GLN A 238 -4.76 -19.03 -6.37
N VAL A 239 -4.95 -19.94 -5.41
CA VAL A 239 -6.18 -20.03 -4.61
C VAL A 239 -6.35 -18.76 -3.76
N GLN A 240 -5.29 -18.30 -3.12
CA GLN A 240 -5.31 -17.07 -2.33
C GLN A 240 -5.64 -15.85 -3.21
N LYS A 241 -4.95 -15.70 -4.35
CA LYS A 241 -5.22 -14.62 -5.31
C LYS A 241 -6.67 -14.63 -5.78
N THR A 242 -7.17 -15.81 -6.15
CA THR A 242 -8.57 -15.96 -6.59
C THR A 242 -9.54 -15.48 -5.52
N ARG A 243 -9.32 -15.83 -4.25
CA ARG A 243 -10.16 -15.38 -3.14
C ARG A 243 -10.14 -13.86 -2.98
N GLN A 244 -8.95 -13.26 -3.00
CA GLN A 244 -8.75 -11.81 -2.90
C GLN A 244 -9.36 -11.07 -4.11
N ASP A 245 -9.29 -11.65 -5.30
CA ASP A 245 -9.87 -11.08 -6.53
C ASP A 245 -11.39 -11.10 -6.53
N THR A 246 -12.05 -12.04 -5.84
CA THR A 246 -13.52 -11.97 -5.65
C THR A 246 -13.97 -10.75 -4.86
N LEU A 247 -13.03 -10.07 -4.18
CA LEU A 247 -13.22 -8.81 -3.47
C LEU A 247 -12.56 -7.62 -4.18
N GLY A 248 -11.91 -7.84 -5.34
CA GLY A 248 -11.25 -6.80 -6.12
C GLY A 248 -9.94 -6.28 -5.50
N LEU A 249 -9.33 -7.01 -4.58
CA LEU A 249 -8.17 -6.53 -3.81
C LEU A 249 -6.84 -6.84 -4.48
N GLY A 250 -6.76 -8.00 -5.14
CA GLY A 250 -5.52 -8.55 -5.67
C GLY A 250 -4.46 -8.75 -4.59
N TRP A 251 -3.21 -8.46 -4.94
CA TRP A 251 -2.03 -8.71 -4.09
C TRP A 251 -1.58 -7.55 -3.18
N ALA A 252 -2.47 -6.59 -2.90
CA ALA A 252 -2.11 -5.34 -2.26
C ALA A 252 -1.76 -5.42 -0.76
N ASN A 253 -2.38 -6.33 -0.01
CA ASN A 253 -1.93 -6.67 1.35
C ASN A 253 -0.58 -7.39 1.21
N HIS A 254 0.48 -6.61 1.36
CA HIS A 254 1.85 -7.05 1.18
C HIS A 254 2.33 -7.91 2.35
N ASP A 255 1.76 -9.11 2.45
CA ASP A 255 2.49 -10.19 3.11
C ASP A 255 3.63 -10.65 2.19
N HIS A 256 4.72 -11.08 2.81
CA HIS A 256 6.00 -11.46 2.19
C HIS A 256 5.94 -12.73 1.33
N HIS A 257 4.95 -12.85 0.43
CA HIS A 257 4.59 -14.07 -0.29
C HIS A 257 5.68 -14.54 -1.27
N THR A 258 6.36 -13.59 -1.94
CA THR A 258 7.20 -13.92 -3.11
C THR A 258 8.59 -14.48 -2.75
N PHE A 259 9.17 -14.09 -1.60
CA PHE A 259 10.56 -14.45 -1.26
C PHE A 259 10.71 -15.43 -0.10
N ARG A 260 9.64 -15.70 0.67
CA ARG A 260 9.68 -16.71 1.74
C ARG A 260 9.46 -18.14 1.22
N SER A 261 8.85 -18.28 0.05
CA SER A 261 8.40 -19.57 -0.51
C SER A 261 9.23 -20.05 -1.71
N SER A 262 10.27 -19.33 -2.13
CA SER A 262 11.18 -19.73 -3.23
C SER A 262 12.40 -20.52 -2.74
N ARG A 263 12.44 -20.90 -1.45
CA ARG A 263 13.38 -21.90 -0.93
C ARG A 263 12.79 -23.29 -1.11
N SER A 264 12.75 -23.78 -2.34
CA SER A 264 12.49 -25.18 -2.67
C SER A 264 13.12 -25.51 -4.01
#